data_AF-A9FZX2-F1
#
_entry.id   AF-A9FZX2-F1
#
_cell.length_a   1.000
_cell.length_b   1.000
_cell.length_c   1.000
_cell.angle_alpha   90.00
_cell.angle_beta   90.00
_cell.angle_gamma   90.00
#
_symmetry.space_group_name_H-M   'P 1'
#
loop_
_entity.id
_entity.type
_entity.pdbx_description
1 polymer ?
#
loop_
_entity_poly.entity_id
_entity_poly.type
_entity_poly.pdbx_seq_one_letter_code
_entity_poly.pdbx_strand_id
1 'polypeptide(L)'
;MARPSRPPGFDMTYRPEKRIAFGPPLKERLPALLYLTFALGVSAVIFYGQNAPSSSRIFQYVVEGDRHRLVSSSVCAIVLCVSALAMVLREQMRGVVVHPEGIELRELLTFGVPRVRRFAWSQIDRMAVPSAQAGAGAAAAVSGTAPASNIRLDLWDGSRTWLPDVGDKIALSVMLERVALARAIPIEGGTGLMDDLGNPLQDDG
;
A
#
# COMPACT_ATOMS: atom_id res chain seq x y z
N MET A 1 15.58 -15.01 25.88
CA MET A 1 14.52 -15.71 26.65
C MET A 1 13.22 -15.55 25.89
N ALA A 2 12.70 -16.62 25.29
CA ALA A 2 11.40 -16.61 24.63
C ALA A 2 10.29 -16.67 25.69
N ARG A 3 9.32 -15.76 25.62
CA ARG A 3 8.14 -15.76 26.50
C ARG A 3 7.27 -17.00 26.17
N PRO A 4 6.55 -17.58 27.15
CA PRO A 4 5.58 -18.64 26.89
C PRO A 4 4.55 -18.17 25.85
N SER A 5 4.35 -18.97 24.80
CA SER A 5 3.35 -18.70 23.75
C SER A 5 1.95 -18.57 24.35
N ARG A 6 1.14 -17.61 23.87
CA ARG A 6 -0.28 -17.49 24.23
C ARG A 6 -0.97 -18.84 23.98
N PRO A 7 -1.85 -19.31 24.88
CA PRO A 7 -2.65 -20.50 24.63
C PRO A 7 -3.46 -20.32 23.33
N PRO A 8 -3.44 -21.29 22.41
CA PRO A 8 -4.27 -21.28 21.20
C PRO A 8 -5.73 -21.46 21.62
N GLY A 9 -6.43 -20.36 21.91
CA GLY A 9 -7.80 -20.44 22.43
C GLY A 9 -8.54 -19.12 22.66
N PHE A 10 -7.90 -17.96 22.57
CA PHE A 10 -8.56 -16.65 22.72
C PHE A 10 -9.11 -16.06 21.41
N ASP A 11 -9.17 -16.86 20.34
CA ASP A 11 -9.45 -16.43 18.96
C ASP A 11 -10.96 -16.43 18.59
N MET A 12 -11.85 -16.27 19.58
CA MET A 12 -13.29 -16.46 19.36
C MET A 12 -14.16 -15.20 19.37
N THR A 13 -13.66 -14.01 19.73
CA THR A 13 -14.60 -12.90 20.05
C THR A 13 -14.63 -11.72 19.08
N TYR A 14 -13.79 -11.67 18.05
CA TYR A 14 -14.01 -10.73 16.93
C TYR A 14 -13.22 -11.14 15.68
N ARG A 15 -13.94 -11.56 14.65
CA ARG A 15 -13.40 -11.74 13.30
C ARG A 15 -13.90 -10.56 12.46
N PRO A 16 -13.03 -9.69 11.94
CA PRO A 16 -13.44 -8.77 10.89
C PRO A 16 -14.07 -9.57 9.75
N GLU A 17 -15.38 -9.39 9.51
CA GLU A 17 -16.14 -10.20 8.56
C GLU A 17 -15.68 -10.02 7.10
N LYS A 18 -14.95 -8.93 6.82
CA LYS A 18 -14.56 -8.54 5.47
C LYS A 18 -13.07 -8.28 5.38
N ARG A 19 -12.48 -8.82 4.31
CA ARG A 19 -11.12 -8.55 3.87
C ARG A 19 -11.04 -7.13 3.33
N ILE A 20 -10.24 -6.28 3.96
CA ILE A 20 -10.05 -4.88 3.54
C ILE A 20 -8.61 -4.70 3.06
N ALA A 21 -8.46 -4.21 1.83
CA ALA A 21 -7.17 -3.97 1.20
C ALA A 21 -6.87 -2.48 1.16
N PHE A 22 -5.70 -2.10 1.67
CA PHE A 22 -5.16 -0.74 1.64
C PHE A 22 -3.99 -0.73 0.66
N GLY A 23 -4.16 -0.01 -0.45
CA GLY A 23 -3.13 0.11 -1.48
C GLY A 23 -2.08 1.20 -1.16
N PRO A 24 -1.05 1.35 -2.02
CA PRO A 24 0.02 2.32 -1.82
C PRO A 24 -0.51 3.75 -1.90
N PRO A 25 0.20 4.74 -1.32
CA PRO A 25 -0.24 6.13 -1.33
C PRO A 25 -0.31 6.71 -2.74
N LEU A 26 -1.24 7.64 -2.96
CA LEU A 26 -1.46 8.28 -4.28
C LEU A 26 -0.19 8.93 -4.84
N LYS A 27 0.67 9.46 -3.96
CA LYS A 27 1.95 10.07 -4.33
C LYS A 27 2.92 9.07 -4.96
N GLU A 28 2.93 7.83 -4.49
CA GLU A 28 3.75 6.76 -5.07
C GLU A 28 3.16 6.21 -6.38
N ARG A 29 1.83 6.30 -6.57
CA ARG A 29 1.16 5.91 -7.81
C ARG A 29 1.33 6.92 -8.94
N LEU A 30 1.61 8.18 -8.61
CA LEU A 30 1.70 9.29 -9.56
C LEU A 30 2.68 9.05 -10.73
N PRO A 31 3.93 8.59 -10.53
CA PRO A 31 4.84 8.29 -11.64
C PRO A 31 4.30 7.20 -12.57
N ALA A 32 3.68 6.14 -12.03
CA ALA A 32 3.11 5.07 -12.84
C ALA A 32 1.90 5.56 -13.65
N LEU A 33 1.05 6.42 -13.05
CA LEU A 33 -0.08 7.02 -13.75
C LEU A 33 0.36 7.99 -14.84
N LEU A 34 1.37 8.82 -14.59
CA LEU A 34 1.95 9.72 -15.59
C LEU A 34 2.56 8.93 -16.76
N TYR A 35 3.24 7.83 -16.48
CA TYR A 35 3.77 6.97 -17.54
C TYR A 35 2.65 6.33 -18.37
N LEU A 36 1.56 5.88 -17.72
CA LEU A 36 0.38 5.36 -18.41
C LEU A 36 -0.29 6.41 -19.29
N THR A 37 -0.51 7.63 -18.79
CA THR A 37 -1.13 8.70 -19.58
C THR A 37 -0.25 9.11 -20.76
N PHE A 38 1.06 9.16 -20.57
CA PHE A 38 2.01 9.39 -21.66
C PHE A 38 1.95 8.27 -22.72
N ALA A 39 2.00 7.00 -22.30
CA ALA A 39 1.93 5.86 -23.22
C ALA A 39 0.60 5.82 -23.99
N LEU A 40 -0.53 6.09 -23.32
CA LEU A 40 -1.84 6.20 -23.97
C LEU A 40 -1.89 7.36 -24.96
N GLY A 41 -1.29 8.52 -24.63
CA GLY A 41 -1.21 9.66 -25.53
C GLY A 41 -0.42 9.34 -26.81
N VAL A 42 0.75 8.72 -26.68
CA VAL A 42 1.56 8.29 -27.83
C VAL A 42 0.81 7.26 -28.68
N SER A 43 0.20 6.26 -28.06
CA SER A 43 -0.57 5.24 -28.77
C SER A 43 -1.80 5.82 -29.47
N ALA A 44 -2.47 6.80 -28.87
CA ALA A 44 -3.59 7.51 -29.50
C ALA A 44 -3.15 8.31 -30.72
N VAL A 45 -2.00 8.98 -30.68
CA VAL A 45 -1.44 9.69 -31.84
C VAL A 45 -1.11 8.74 -32.98
N ILE A 46 -0.53 7.57 -32.68
CA ILE A 46 -0.19 6.56 -33.69
C ILE A 46 -1.47 5.97 -34.30
N PHE A 47 -2.45 5.63 -33.46
CA PHE A 47 -3.74 5.11 -33.91
C PHE A 47 -4.51 6.14 -34.77
N TYR A 48 -4.47 7.41 -34.38
CA TYR A 48 -5.03 8.51 -35.17
C TYR A 48 -4.29 8.67 -36.51
N GLY A 49 -2.96 8.60 -36.50
CA GLY A 49 -2.13 8.72 -37.69
C GLY A 49 -2.42 7.65 -38.75
N GLN A 50 -2.78 6.44 -38.35
CA GLN A 50 -3.18 5.36 -39.26
C GLN A 50 -4.52 5.62 -39.96
N ASN A 51 -5.44 6.34 -39.30
CA ASN A 51 -6.76 6.66 -39.82
C ASN A 51 -6.83 8.07 -40.45
N ALA A 52 -5.73 8.83 -40.40
CA ALA A 52 -5.69 10.20 -40.90
C ALA A 52 -5.58 10.24 -42.44
N PRO A 53 -6.07 11.31 -43.09
CA PRO A 53 -5.89 11.51 -44.53
C PRO A 53 -4.41 11.53 -44.93
N SER A 54 -4.10 11.03 -46.12
CA SER A 54 -2.72 10.94 -46.66
C SER A 54 -2.01 12.28 -46.82
N SER A 55 -2.74 13.39 -46.82
CA SER A 55 -2.19 14.76 -46.83
C SER A 55 -1.72 15.25 -45.45
N SER A 56 -2.03 14.53 -44.38
CA SER A 56 -1.63 14.91 -43.02
C SER A 56 -0.17 14.57 -42.74
N ARG A 57 0.57 15.52 -42.15
CA ARG A 57 1.95 15.29 -41.68
C ARG A 57 2.06 14.13 -40.71
N ILE A 58 1.00 13.83 -39.95
CA ILE A 58 0.97 12.71 -38.99
C ILE A 58 0.91 11.38 -39.75
N PHE A 59 0.12 11.29 -40.82
CA PHE A 59 0.07 10.09 -41.67
C PHE A 59 1.43 9.84 -42.34
N GLN A 60 2.04 10.89 -42.90
CA GLN A 60 3.37 10.78 -43.51
C GLN A 60 4.41 10.33 -42.48
N TYR A 61 4.39 10.86 -41.27
CA TYR A 61 5.32 10.45 -40.22
C TYR A 61 5.11 9.01 -39.74
N VAL A 62 3.85 8.60 -39.51
CA VAL A 62 3.50 7.30 -38.92
C VAL A 62 3.53 6.17 -39.94
N VAL A 63 3.13 6.41 -41.20
CA VAL A 63 2.96 5.37 -42.22
C VAL A 63 4.08 5.39 -43.25
N GLU A 64 4.40 6.56 -43.83
CA GLU A 64 5.47 6.64 -44.84
C GLU A 64 6.85 6.59 -44.18
N GLY A 65 7.01 7.26 -43.05
CA GLY A 65 8.21 7.24 -42.22
C GLY A 65 8.50 5.88 -41.58
N ASP A 66 7.54 4.95 -41.55
CA ASP A 66 7.71 3.60 -41.01
C ASP A 66 8.47 2.68 -41.96
N ARG A 67 8.42 2.94 -43.27
CA ARG A 67 9.09 2.11 -44.29
C ARG A 67 10.61 2.05 -44.16
N HIS A 68 11.21 3.04 -43.51
CA HIS A 68 12.66 3.14 -43.33
C HIS A 68 13.12 2.82 -41.90
N ARG A 69 12.21 2.45 -40.99
CA ARG A 69 12.54 2.15 -39.59
C ARG A 69 12.72 0.65 -39.39
N LEU A 70 13.67 0.30 -38.51
CA LEU A 70 13.91 -1.10 -38.08
C LEU A 70 12.74 -1.66 -37.25
N VAL A 71 11.99 -0.79 -36.58
CA VAL A 71 10.83 -1.17 -35.74
C VAL A 71 9.64 -0.32 -36.17
N SER A 72 8.54 -0.99 -36.51
CA SER A 72 7.29 -0.31 -36.88
C SER A 72 6.74 0.49 -35.70
N SER A 73 6.19 1.65 -36.01
CA SER A 73 5.56 2.57 -35.06
C SER A 73 4.42 1.89 -34.27
N SER A 74 3.70 0.97 -34.91
CA SER A 74 2.67 0.14 -34.26
C SER A 74 3.24 -0.79 -33.19
N VAL A 75 4.38 -1.42 -33.47
CA VAL A 75 5.05 -2.32 -32.51
C VAL A 75 5.57 -1.52 -31.33
N CYS A 76 6.14 -0.33 -31.57
CA CYS A 76 6.58 0.57 -30.51
C CYS A 76 5.39 0.98 -29.59
N ALA A 77 4.25 1.34 -30.17
CA ALA A 77 3.03 1.68 -29.41
C ALA A 77 2.57 0.52 -28.51
N ILE A 78 2.53 -0.70 -29.04
CA ILE A 78 2.13 -1.89 -28.29
C ILE A 78 3.10 -2.14 -27.12
N VAL A 79 4.41 -2.13 -27.39
CA VAL A 79 5.43 -2.33 -26.35
C VAL A 79 5.33 -1.26 -25.26
N LEU A 80 5.15 0.00 -25.63
CA LEU A 80 4.95 1.10 -24.69
C LEU A 80 3.69 0.88 -23.83
N CYS A 81 2.54 0.60 -24.45
CA CYS A 81 1.30 0.34 -23.73
C CYS A 81 1.40 -0.85 -22.77
N VAL A 82 1.97 -1.97 -23.22
CA VAL A 82 2.15 -3.16 -22.38
C VAL A 82 3.10 -2.86 -21.22
N SER A 83 4.19 -2.13 -21.46
CA SER A 83 5.13 -1.74 -20.41
C SER A 83 4.46 -0.84 -19.35
N ALA A 84 3.61 0.10 -19.78
CA ALA A 84 2.92 1.01 -18.89
C ALA A 84 1.85 0.30 -18.06
N LEU A 85 1.08 -0.58 -18.69
CA LEU A 85 0.11 -1.42 -17.98
C LEU A 85 0.81 -2.33 -16.96
N ALA A 86 1.93 -2.96 -17.33
CA ALA A 86 2.72 -3.78 -16.42
C ALA A 86 3.24 -2.98 -15.22
N MET A 87 3.66 -1.73 -15.43
CA MET A 87 4.08 -0.83 -14.35
C MET A 87 2.94 -0.50 -13.39
N VAL A 88 1.74 -0.21 -13.90
CA VAL A 88 0.56 0.06 -13.06
C VAL A 88 0.15 -1.17 -12.28
N LEU A 89 0.09 -2.34 -12.92
CA LEU A 89 -0.23 -3.62 -12.27
C LEU A 89 0.79 -3.94 -11.18
N ARG A 90 2.08 -3.72 -11.43
CA ARG A 90 3.13 -3.86 -10.43
C ARG A 90 2.85 -2.96 -9.23
N GLU A 91 2.51 -1.70 -9.43
CA GLU A 91 2.25 -0.79 -8.31
C GLU A 91 0.99 -1.21 -7.51
N GLN A 92 -0.02 -1.81 -8.13
CA GLN A 92 -1.20 -2.36 -7.44
C GLN A 92 -0.89 -3.59 -6.57
N MET A 93 0.26 -4.24 -6.75
CA MET A 93 0.64 -5.39 -5.92
C MET A 93 1.14 -4.99 -4.53
N ARG A 94 1.39 -3.69 -4.27
CA ARG A 94 1.83 -3.20 -2.96
C ARG A 94 0.66 -2.95 -2.02
N GLY A 95 0.93 -2.99 -0.73
CA GLY A 95 0.02 -2.51 0.30
C GLY A 95 -0.18 -3.49 1.44
N VAL A 96 -1.21 -3.24 2.22
CA VAL A 96 -1.56 -4.03 3.40
C VAL A 96 -2.96 -4.55 3.23
N VAL A 97 -3.14 -5.85 3.43
CA VAL A 97 -4.46 -6.47 3.44
C VAL A 97 -4.72 -7.03 4.82
N VAL A 98 -5.79 -6.56 5.45
CA VAL A 98 -6.20 -7.04 6.76
C VAL A 98 -7.29 -8.09 6.58
N HIS A 99 -7.04 -9.25 7.20
CA HIS A 99 -7.88 -10.43 7.18
C HIS A 99 -8.41 -10.71 8.60
N PRO A 100 -9.48 -11.52 8.72
CA PRO A 100 -9.93 -11.98 10.03
C PRO A 100 -8.84 -12.70 10.83
N GLU A 101 -7.99 -13.48 10.15
CA GLU A 101 -6.97 -14.33 10.79
C GLU A 101 -5.60 -13.63 10.95
N GLY A 102 -5.38 -12.50 10.29
CA GLY A 102 -4.11 -11.79 10.37
C GLY A 102 -3.94 -10.62 9.41
N ILE A 103 -2.69 -10.17 9.25
CA ILE A 103 -2.30 -9.09 8.34
C ILE A 103 -1.39 -9.66 7.25
N GLU A 104 -1.70 -9.35 5.99
CA GLU A 104 -0.81 -9.57 4.85
C GLU A 104 -0.13 -8.27 4.46
N LEU A 105 1.19 -8.24 4.52
CA LEU A 105 2.02 -7.19 3.96
C LEU A 105 2.44 -7.61 2.56
N ARG A 106 2.27 -6.70 1.60
CA ARG A 106 2.68 -6.89 0.22
C ARG A 106 3.69 -5.82 -0.13
N GLU A 107 4.93 -6.23 -0.26
CA GLU A 107 6.04 -5.37 -0.59
C GLU A 107 6.65 -5.78 -1.93
N LEU A 108 7.14 -4.80 -2.68
CA LEU A 108 7.86 -5.05 -3.92
C LEU A 108 9.34 -4.86 -3.66
N LEU A 109 10.11 -5.95 -3.81
CA LEU A 109 11.56 -5.89 -3.76
C LEU A 109 12.09 -5.07 -4.95
N THR A 110 13.32 -4.56 -4.84
CA THR A 110 13.99 -3.74 -5.87
C THR A 110 13.96 -4.38 -7.27
N PHE A 111 13.98 -5.72 -7.37
CA PHE A 111 13.90 -6.47 -8.62
C PHE A 111 12.49 -6.79 -9.14
N GLY A 112 11.43 -6.33 -8.47
CA GLY A 112 10.06 -6.52 -8.93
C GLY A 112 9.41 -7.83 -8.57
N VAL A 113 10.05 -8.63 -7.72
CA VAL A 113 9.44 -9.81 -7.14
C VAL A 113 8.51 -9.36 -6.01
N PRO A 114 7.20 -9.68 -6.08
CA PRO A 114 6.30 -9.40 -4.98
C PRO A 114 6.62 -10.31 -3.80
N ARG A 115 6.86 -9.73 -2.62
CA ARG A 115 7.04 -10.45 -1.37
C ARG A 115 5.78 -10.28 -0.53
N VAL A 116 5.10 -11.39 -0.28
CA VAL A 116 3.94 -11.43 0.62
C VAL A 116 4.39 -11.98 1.96
N ARG A 117 4.22 -11.19 3.03
CA ARG A 117 4.46 -11.64 4.41
C ARG A 117 3.13 -11.68 5.13
N ARG A 118 2.81 -12.83 5.73
CA ARG A 118 1.56 -13.04 6.48
C ARG A 118 1.90 -13.13 7.95
N PHE A 119 1.23 -12.35 8.77
CA PHE A 119 1.34 -12.42 10.22
C PHE A 119 -0.03 -12.77 10.79
N ALA A 120 -0.11 -13.89 11.51
CA ALA A 120 -1.30 -14.22 12.26
C ALA A 120 -1.42 -13.29 13.47
N TRP A 121 -2.64 -12.95 13.88
CA TRP A 121 -2.83 -12.10 15.07
C TRP A 121 -2.19 -12.70 16.33
N SER A 122 -2.13 -14.02 16.43
CA SER A 122 -1.47 -14.74 17.52
C SER A 122 0.04 -14.53 17.59
N GLN A 123 0.67 -14.09 16.51
CA GLN A 123 2.11 -13.79 16.46
C GLN A 123 2.43 -12.36 16.91
N ILE A 124 1.43 -11.49 16.96
CA ILE A 124 1.58 -10.07 17.29
C ILE A 124 1.43 -9.91 18.81
N ASP A 125 2.49 -9.43 19.47
CA ASP A 125 2.49 -9.16 20.91
C ASP A 125 2.03 -7.73 21.19
N ARG A 126 2.51 -6.75 20.41
CA ARG A 126 2.14 -5.33 20.57
C ARG A 126 2.07 -4.60 19.24
N MET A 127 1.28 -3.54 19.20
CA MET A 127 1.20 -2.64 18.04
C MET A 127 1.55 -1.22 18.48
N ALA A 128 2.46 -0.55 17.77
CA ALA A 128 2.70 0.87 17.98
C ALA A 128 2.08 1.66 16.83
N VAL A 129 1.04 2.44 17.14
CA VAL A 129 0.38 3.32 16.18
C VAL A 129 0.92 4.73 16.41
N PRO A 130 1.59 5.35 15.42
CA PRO A 130 2.10 6.70 15.58
C PRO A 130 0.93 7.63 15.83
N SER A 131 0.89 8.26 17.01
CA SER A 131 -0.13 9.25 17.31
C SER A 131 0.08 10.48 16.43
N ALA A 132 -1.01 11.06 15.95
CA ALA A 132 -0.98 12.27 15.11
C ALA A 132 -0.22 13.44 15.78
N GLN A 133 -0.10 13.41 17.11
CA GLN A 133 0.61 14.41 17.93
C GLN A 133 2.08 14.06 18.25
N ALA A 134 2.51 12.79 18.16
CA ALA A 134 3.90 12.40 18.47
C ALA A 134 4.92 12.82 17.39
N GLY A 135 4.46 13.21 16.19
CA GLY A 135 5.31 13.70 15.11
C GLY A 135 6.07 15.00 15.43
N ALA A 136 5.66 15.76 16.45
CA ALA A 136 6.34 16.99 16.86
C ALA A 136 7.37 16.81 17.99
N GLY A 137 7.28 15.74 18.79
CA GLY A 137 8.11 15.55 20.00
C GLY A 137 9.03 14.33 20.01
N ALA A 138 8.74 13.30 19.22
CA ALA A 138 9.48 12.03 19.26
C ALA A 138 10.67 11.93 18.27
N ALA A 139 11.01 13.02 17.57
CA ALA A 139 12.15 13.07 16.66
C ALA A 139 13.53 13.07 17.37
N ALA A 140 13.56 13.15 18.71
CA ALA A 140 14.80 13.30 19.49
C ALA A 140 15.34 12.00 20.13
N ALA A 141 14.62 10.88 20.09
CA ALA A 141 15.05 9.65 20.75
C ALA A 141 15.00 8.46 19.79
N VAL A 142 16.18 7.87 19.55
CA VAL A 142 16.47 6.65 18.78
C VAL A 142 16.94 6.89 17.34
N SER A 143 18.25 7.06 17.23
CA SER A 143 19.05 6.86 16.03
C SER A 143 18.88 5.43 15.51
N GLY A 144 18.36 5.30 14.28
CA GLY A 144 18.30 4.02 13.58
C GLY A 144 17.09 3.87 12.66
N THR A 145 17.09 4.61 11.55
CA THR A 145 16.49 4.21 10.26
C THR A 145 15.08 3.58 10.33
N ALA A 146 14.09 4.31 10.84
CA ALA A 146 12.68 3.94 10.68
C ALA A 146 11.86 5.16 10.24
N PRO A 147 10.99 5.05 9.21
CA PRO A 147 10.12 6.14 8.81
C PRO A 147 9.12 6.41 9.95
N ALA A 148 9.26 7.57 10.60
CA ALA A 148 8.54 7.99 11.81
C ALA A 148 7.00 8.06 11.70
N SER A 149 6.43 7.65 10.56
CA SER A 149 4.98 7.69 10.28
C SER A 149 4.36 6.31 9.99
N ASN A 150 5.11 5.23 10.18
CA ASN A 150 4.65 3.88 9.87
C ASN A 150 4.27 3.12 11.14
N ILE A 151 3.22 2.31 11.04
CA ILE A 151 2.72 1.46 12.13
C ILE A 151 3.74 0.35 12.38
N ARG A 152 4.10 0.13 13.66
CA ARG A 152 5.03 -0.92 14.09
C ARG A 152 4.27 -2.11 14.63
N LEU A 153 4.65 -3.32 14.24
CA LEU A 153 4.21 -4.56 14.86
C LEU A 153 5.40 -5.17 15.60
N ASP A 154 5.24 -5.37 16.90
CA ASP A 154 6.18 -6.13 17.72
C ASP A 154 5.64 -7.55 17.85
N LEU A 155 6.44 -8.51 17.40
CA LEU A 155 6.07 -9.92 17.38
C LEU A 155 6.51 -10.62 18.67
N TRP A 156 5.86 -11.74 18.97
CA TRP A 156 6.14 -12.54 20.17
C TRP A 156 7.56 -13.13 20.22
N ASP A 157 8.19 -13.29 19.06
CA ASP A 157 9.58 -13.74 18.92
C ASP A 157 10.60 -12.61 19.23
N GLY A 158 10.12 -11.41 19.56
CA GLY A 158 10.92 -10.22 19.78
C GLY A 158 11.33 -9.50 18.50
N SER A 159 10.95 -10.00 17.33
CA SER A 159 11.18 -9.32 16.06
C SER A 159 10.24 -8.12 15.91
N ARG A 160 10.70 -7.11 15.18
CA ARG A 160 9.93 -5.89 14.89
C ARG A 160 9.75 -5.78 13.39
N THR A 161 8.50 -5.57 12.96
CA THR A 161 8.17 -5.34 11.55
C THR A 161 7.41 -4.04 11.40
N TRP A 162 7.75 -3.27 10.38
CA TRP A 162 7.07 -2.02 10.04
C TRP A 162 6.08 -2.28 8.91
N LEU A 163 4.89 -1.72 9.01
CA LEU A 163 3.96 -1.73 7.90
C LEU A 163 4.46 -0.78 6.79
N PRO A 164 4.27 -1.14 5.51
CA PRO A 164 4.51 -0.22 4.41
C PRO A 164 3.55 0.97 4.48
N ASP A 165 3.95 2.06 3.82
CA ASP A 165 3.09 3.22 3.67
C ASP A 165 1.83 2.85 2.85
N VAL A 166 0.67 3.36 3.27
CA VAL A 166 -0.62 3.11 2.63
C VAL A 166 -1.34 4.42 2.37
N GLY A 167 -2.21 4.45 1.36
CA GLY A 167 -2.97 5.66 1.01
C GLY A 167 -3.85 6.17 2.15
N ASP A 168 -4.59 5.28 2.80
CA ASP A 168 -5.52 5.63 3.88
C ASP A 168 -4.98 5.19 5.24
N LYS A 169 -3.92 5.86 5.70
CA LYS A 169 -3.29 5.57 7.00
C LYS A 169 -4.27 5.66 8.17
N ILE A 170 -5.15 6.65 8.15
CA ILE A 170 -6.14 6.87 9.22
C ILE A 170 -7.11 5.68 9.29
N ALA A 171 -7.69 5.28 8.16
CA ALA A 171 -8.61 4.15 8.11
C ALA A 171 -7.93 2.83 8.54
N LEU A 172 -6.66 2.62 8.14
CA LEU A 172 -5.88 1.48 8.59
C LEU A 172 -5.64 1.52 10.11
N SER A 173 -5.24 2.67 10.66
CA SER A 173 -4.98 2.82 12.10
C SER A 173 -6.22 2.59 12.95
N VAL A 174 -7.36 3.19 12.57
CA VAL A 174 -8.65 3.03 13.24
C VAL A 174 -9.10 1.56 13.21
N MET A 175 -8.92 0.87 12.08
CA MET A 175 -9.27 -0.54 11.96
C MET A 175 -8.36 -1.42 12.82
N LEU A 176 -7.05 -1.14 12.85
CA LEU A 176 -6.10 -1.87 13.70
C LEU A 176 -6.38 -1.64 15.19
N GLU A 177 -6.73 -0.43 15.60
CA GLU A 177 -7.15 -0.12 16.97
C GLU A 177 -8.39 -0.93 17.36
N ARG A 178 -9.42 -0.98 16.49
CA ARG A 178 -10.61 -1.81 16.74
C ARG A 178 -10.26 -3.29 16.90
N VAL A 179 -9.39 -3.83 16.04
CA VAL A 179 -8.99 -5.24 16.12
C VAL A 179 -8.15 -5.51 17.37
N ALA A 180 -7.24 -4.59 17.72
CA ALA A 180 -6.40 -4.71 18.90
C ALA A 180 -7.23 -4.65 20.19
N LEU A 181 -8.19 -3.72 20.29
CA LEU A 181 -9.17 -3.68 21.39
C LEU A 181 -9.94 -4.99 21.50
N ALA A 182 -10.48 -5.47 20.38
CA ALA A 182 -11.28 -6.69 20.37
C ALA A 182 -10.49 -7.97 20.73
N ARG A 183 -9.17 -7.97 20.53
CA ARG A 183 -8.27 -9.10 20.81
C ARG A 183 -7.39 -8.90 22.06
N ALA A 184 -7.61 -7.81 22.79
CA ALA A 184 -6.81 -7.36 23.92
C ALA A 184 -5.30 -7.32 23.62
N ILE A 185 -4.93 -6.83 22.44
CA ILE A 185 -3.54 -6.60 22.05
C ILE A 185 -3.13 -5.22 22.58
N PRO A 186 -2.04 -5.10 23.36
CA PRO A 186 -1.54 -3.81 23.81
C PRO A 186 -1.17 -2.89 22.66
N ILE A 187 -1.62 -1.63 22.74
CA ILE A 187 -1.31 -0.57 21.77
C ILE A 187 -0.40 0.46 22.44
N GLU A 188 0.74 0.77 21.82
CA GLU A 188 1.62 1.87 22.21
C GLU A 188 1.33 3.07 21.30
N GLY A 189 0.78 4.15 21.87
CA GLY A 189 0.25 5.28 21.10
C GLY A 189 -1.21 5.07 20.68
N GLY A 190 -1.67 5.87 19.71
CA GLY A 190 -3.06 5.84 19.25
C GLY A 190 -3.47 7.12 18.55
N THR A 191 -4.52 7.02 17.74
CA THR A 191 -5.16 8.17 17.08
C THR A 191 -5.95 9.04 18.06
N GLY A 192 -6.22 8.54 19.28
CA GLY A 192 -7.10 9.16 20.28
C GLY A 192 -8.59 9.10 19.91
N LEU A 193 -8.93 8.65 18.69
CA LEU A 193 -10.28 8.71 18.15
C LEU A 193 -11.22 7.66 18.79
N MET A 194 -10.67 6.57 19.33
CA MET A 194 -11.43 5.52 20.02
C MET A 194 -11.55 5.78 21.53
N ASP A 195 -10.71 6.63 22.12
CA ASP A 195 -10.81 7.00 23.54
C ASP A 195 -12.02 7.93 23.78
N ASP A 196 -12.36 8.78 22.81
CA ASP A 196 -13.54 9.67 22.84
C ASP A 196 -14.89 8.93 22.66
N LEU A 197 -14.89 7.73 22.07
CA LEU A 197 -16.11 6.92 21.87
C LEU A 197 -16.43 6.02 23.08
N GLY A 198 -15.61 6.07 24.13
CA GLY A 198 -15.57 5.07 25.19
C GLY A 198 -16.12 5.46 26.56
N ASN A 199 -16.65 6.67 26.79
CA ASN A 199 -17.16 7.03 28.11
C ASN A 199 -18.53 7.73 28.15
N PRO A 200 -19.64 6.99 27.97
CA PRO A 200 -20.99 7.50 28.26
C PRO A 200 -21.31 7.58 29.78
N LEU A 201 -20.31 7.47 30.67
CA LEU A 201 -20.49 7.47 32.14
C LEU A 201 -19.63 8.53 32.85
N GLN A 202 -19.11 9.54 32.13
CA GLN A 202 -18.38 10.67 32.73
C GLN A 202 -19.17 11.98 32.79
N ASP A 203 -20.48 11.92 32.58
CA ASP A 203 -21.40 12.99 32.93
C ASP A 203 -22.22 12.52 34.13
N ASP A 204 -21.67 12.67 35.34
CA ASP A 204 -22.42 12.87 36.59
C ASP A 204 -21.44 13.24 37.70
N GLY A 205 -21.28 14.55 37.89
CA GLY A 205 -20.59 15.20 38.99
C GLY A 205 -21.09 16.62 39.17
#